data_AF-A0A4Q3YJU8-F1
#
_entry.id   AF-A0A4Q3YJU8-F1
#
_cell.length_a   1.000
_cell.length_b   1.000
_cell.length_c   1.000
_cell.angle_alpha   90.00
_cell.angle_beta   90.00
_cell.angle_gamma   90.00
#
_symmetry.space_group_name_H-M   'P 1'
#
loop_
_entity.id
_entity.type
_entity.pdbx_description
1 polymer ?
#
loop_
_entity_poly.entity_id
_entity_poly.type
_entity_poly.pdbx_seq_one_letter_code
_entity_poly.pdbx_strand_id
1 'polypeptide(L)'
;MFLHPADAGGKIRTGNILRGLKESGQFDVTLLLRRGGRQQREWQGELDKQCQRFVGWQPSPPRPRWQRAPDLLSALPINVAADRTPAAVQAVEQALAAERFDVVVFDFVHAAVL
;
A
#
# COMPACT_ATOMS: atom_id res chain seq x y z
N MET A 1 3.60 2.72 -1.38
CA MET A 1 3.58 3.61 -2.57
C MET A 1 2.15 3.79 -3.07
N PHE A 2 1.77 4.92 -3.70
CA PHE A 2 0.43 5.11 -4.29
C PHE A 2 0.46 4.76 -5.80
N LEU A 3 -0.57 4.09 -6.31
CA LEU A 3 -0.59 3.54 -7.68
C LEU A 3 -0.88 4.57 -8.77
N HIS A 4 -1.36 5.76 -8.41
CA HIS A 4 -1.78 6.78 -9.38
C HIS A 4 -0.96 8.08 -9.26
N PRO A 5 -0.69 8.79 -10.38
CA PRO A 5 -0.92 8.35 -11.76
C PRO A 5 -0.04 7.15 -12.12
N ALA A 6 -0.52 6.31 -13.05
CA ALA A 6 0.19 5.13 -13.55
C ALA A 6 1.30 5.53 -14.55
N ASP A 7 2.26 6.31 -14.08
CA ASP A 7 3.37 6.89 -14.85
C ASP A 7 4.60 5.97 -14.99
N ALA A 8 4.63 4.88 -14.22
CA ALA A 8 5.72 3.91 -14.20
C ALA A 8 5.23 2.53 -14.63
N GLY A 9 6.07 1.79 -15.36
CA GLY A 9 5.72 0.46 -15.87
C GLY A 9 5.21 -0.52 -14.79
N GLY A 10 5.78 -0.45 -13.59
CA GLY A 10 5.30 -1.22 -12.44
C GLY A 10 3.87 -0.87 -12.02
N LYS A 11 3.54 0.42 -11.93
CA LYS A 11 2.19 0.90 -11.58
C LYS A 11 1.16 0.50 -12.64
N ILE A 12 1.50 0.61 -13.92
CA ILE A 12 0.64 0.21 -15.04
C ILE A 12 0.32 -1.28 -14.97
N ARG A 13 1.35 -2.12 -14.78
CA ARG A 13 1.17 -3.58 -14.68
C ARG A 13 0.30 -3.96 -13.48
N THR A 14 0.60 -3.44 -12.30
CA THR A 14 -0.18 -3.72 -11.09
C THR A 14 -1.62 -3.26 -11.24
N GLY A 15 -1.85 -2.05 -11.76
CA GLY A 15 -3.20 -1.53 -11.99
C GLY A 15 -4.03 -2.42 -12.92
N ASN A 16 -3.43 -2.92 -14.01
CA ASN A 16 -4.12 -3.82 -14.95
C ASN A 16 -4.38 -5.21 -14.37
N ILE A 17 -3.45 -5.75 -13.56
CA ILE A 17 -3.67 -7.04 -12.86
C ILE A 17 -4.85 -6.91 -11.89
N LEU A 18 -4.87 -5.88 -11.06
CA LEU A 18 -5.95 -5.65 -10.10
C LEU A 18 -7.30 -5.48 -10.80
N ARG A 19 -7.33 -4.73 -11.91
CA ARG A 19 -8.53 -4.59 -12.73
C ARG A 19 -8.99 -5.95 -13.28
N GLY A 20 -8.09 -6.74 -13.86
CA GLY A 20 -8.43 -8.07 -14.37
C GLY A 20 -8.94 -9.02 -13.29
N LEU A 21 -8.36 -8.99 -12.09
CA LEU A 21 -8.84 -9.76 -10.94
C LEU A 21 -10.26 -9.35 -10.56
N LYS A 22 -10.54 -8.05 -10.47
CA LYS A 22 -11.88 -7.55 -10.15
C LYS A 22 -12.90 -7.89 -11.24
N GLU A 23 -12.55 -7.67 -12.51
CA GLU A 23 -13.43 -7.93 -13.66
C GLU A 23 -13.76 -9.42 -13.82
N SER A 24 -12.88 -10.32 -13.35
CA SER A 24 -13.17 -11.77 -13.33
C SER A 24 -14.37 -12.13 -12.45
N GLY A 25 -14.71 -11.29 -11.47
CA GLY A 25 -15.77 -11.53 -10.49
C GLY A 25 -15.48 -12.66 -9.49
N GLN A 26 -14.31 -13.30 -9.57
CA GLN A 26 -13.95 -14.44 -8.72
C GLN A 26 -13.24 -14.03 -7.42
N PHE A 27 -12.75 -12.79 -7.36
CA PHE A 27 -11.96 -12.29 -6.25
C PHE A 27 -12.59 -11.04 -5.64
N ASP A 28 -12.67 -11.02 -4.32
CA ASP A 28 -12.91 -9.81 -3.54
C ASP A 28 -11.55 -9.20 -3.13
N VAL A 29 -11.23 -8.06 -3.72
CA VAL A 29 -9.93 -7.41 -3.62
C VAL A 29 -10.05 -6.21 -2.70
N THR A 30 -9.37 -6.30 -1.56
CA THR A 30 -9.12 -5.17 -0.66
C THR A 30 -7.71 -4.64 -0.86
N LEU A 31 -7.60 -3.37 -1.25
CA LEU A 31 -6.33 -2.72 -1.56
C LEU A 31 -5.91 -1.77 -0.43
N LEU A 32 -4.75 -2.04 0.15
CA LEU A 32 -4.13 -1.24 1.21
C LEU A 32 -2.98 -0.42 0.64
N LEU A 33 -3.08 0.91 0.64
CA LEU A 33 -2.01 1.79 0.16
C LEU A 33 -1.87 3.07 0.98
N ARG A 34 -0.65 3.59 1.06
CA ARG A 34 -0.38 4.92 1.63
C ARG A 34 -1.12 6.01 0.83
N ARG A 35 -1.89 6.85 1.51
CA ARG A 35 -2.81 7.83 0.94
C ARG A 35 -2.20 9.23 0.86
N GLY A 36 -2.03 9.77 -0.34
CA GLY A 36 -1.84 11.21 -0.53
C GLY A 36 -3.20 11.91 -0.38
N GLY A 37 -3.40 12.76 0.63
CA GLY A 37 -4.74 13.23 1.05
C GLY A 37 -5.72 13.67 -0.05
N ARG A 38 -5.32 14.59 -0.95
CA ARG A 38 -6.16 15.01 -2.10
C ARG A 38 -6.21 13.98 -3.23
N GLN A 39 -5.12 13.23 -3.39
CA GLN A 39 -4.91 12.27 -4.47
C GLN A 39 -5.93 11.13 -4.47
N GLN A 40 -6.35 10.63 -3.30
CA GLN A 40 -7.36 9.57 -3.28
C GLN A 40 -8.68 10.00 -3.93
N ARG A 41 -9.18 11.20 -3.62
CA ARG A 41 -10.46 11.67 -4.16
C ARG A 41 -10.40 11.88 -5.66
N GLU A 42 -9.28 12.39 -6.16
CA GLU A 42 -9.03 12.60 -7.59
C GLU A 42 -9.02 11.28 -8.38
N TRP A 43 -8.53 10.21 -7.77
CA TRP A 43 -8.37 8.90 -8.43
C TRP A 43 -9.36 7.84 -7.93
N GLN A 44 -10.40 8.22 -7.19
CA GLN A 44 -11.35 7.28 -6.59
C GLN A 44 -12.02 6.42 -7.67
N GLY A 45 -12.45 7.02 -8.78
CA GLY A 45 -13.08 6.28 -9.88
C GLY A 45 -12.14 5.27 -10.56
N GLU A 46 -10.82 5.40 -10.40
CA GLU A 46 -9.87 4.42 -10.91
C GLU A 46 -9.56 3.34 -9.87
N LEU A 47 -9.51 3.70 -8.58
CA LEU A 47 -9.44 2.74 -7.48
C LEU A 47 -10.68 1.82 -7.47
N ASP A 48 -11.86 2.39 -7.73
CA ASP A 48 -13.12 1.66 -7.82
C ASP A 48 -13.16 0.65 -8.98
N LYS A 49 -12.26 0.75 -9.97
CA LYS A 49 -12.12 -0.26 -11.02
C LYS A 49 -11.13 -1.37 -10.67
N GLN A 50 -10.30 -1.15 -9.66
CA GLN A 50 -9.17 -2.01 -9.30
C GLN A 50 -9.45 -2.85 -8.05
N CYS A 51 -10.30 -2.36 -7.15
CA CYS A 51 -10.63 -3.05 -5.91
C CYS A 51 -12.09 -2.82 -5.50
N GLN A 52 -12.64 -3.71 -4.68
CA GLN A 52 -13.94 -3.55 -4.04
C GLN A 52 -13.82 -2.61 -2.85
N ARG A 53 -12.71 -2.70 -2.12
CA ARG A 53 -12.44 -1.89 -0.95
C ARG A 53 -11.05 -1.29 -1.00
N PHE A 54 -10.96 -0.01 -0.67
CA PHE A 54 -9.70 0.71 -0.53
C PHE A 54 -9.50 1.15 0.91
N VAL A 55 -8.35 0.83 1.50
CA VAL A 55 -7.94 1.27 2.82
C VAL A 55 -6.65 2.06 2.68
N GLY A 56 -6.69 3.34 3.08
CA GLY A 56 -5.53 4.21 2.98
C GLY A 56 -5.19 4.92 4.27
N TRP A 57 -3.91 4.93 4.64
CA TRP A 57 -3.39 5.63 5.81
C TRP A 57 -2.56 6.85 5.42
N GLN A 58 -2.48 7.83 6.31
CA GLN A 58 -1.66 9.01 6.08
C GLN A 58 -0.16 8.67 6.18
N PRO A 59 0.70 9.21 5.29
CA PRO A 59 2.13 9.06 5.41
C PRO A 59 2.64 9.73 6.69
N SER A 60 3.64 9.12 7.33
CA SER A 60 4.40 9.82 8.35
C SER A 60 5.16 11.02 7.76
N PRO A 61 5.31 12.11 8.53
CA PRO A 61 6.11 13.25 8.09
C PRO A 61 7.56 12.81 7.81
N PRO A 62 8.24 13.44 6.84
CA PRO A 62 9.61 13.08 6.49
C PRO A 62 10.54 13.30 7.69
N ARG A 63 11.29 12.25 8.05
CA ARG A 63 12.28 12.35 9.14
C ARG A 63 13.46 13.25 8.70
N PRO A 64 13.96 14.13 9.60
CA PRO A 64 15.19 14.87 9.39
C PRO A 64 16.34 13.94 8.99
N ARG A 65 17.24 14.40 8.12
CA ARG A 65 18.33 13.56 7.56
C ARG A 65 19.23 12.94 8.64
N TRP A 66 19.45 13.64 9.75
CA TRP A 66 20.24 13.14 10.88
C TRP A 66 19.60 11.94 11.59
N GLN A 67 18.27 11.82 11.57
CA GLN A 67 17.55 10.67 12.13
C GLN A 67 17.62 9.42 11.24
N ARG A 68 18.15 9.54 10.01
CA ARG A 68 18.33 8.42 9.08
C ARG A 68 19.68 7.73 9.20
N ALA A 69 20.65 8.35 9.87
CA ALA A 69 21.96 7.76 10.10
C ALA A 69 21.92 6.37 10.78
N PRO A 70 21.09 6.14 11.83
CA PRO A 70 20.98 4.80 12.40
C PRO A 70 20.27 3.80 11.48
N ASP A 71 19.48 4.25 10.50
CA ASP A 71 18.84 3.34 9.53
C ASP A 71 19.88 2.66 8.61
N LEU A 72 21.11 3.21 8.47
CA LEU A 72 22.21 2.55 7.76
C LEU A 72 22.73 1.29 8.46
N LEU A 73 22.48 1.17 9.77
CA LEU A 73 22.83 -0.01 10.57
C LEU A 73 21.68 -1.04 10.60
N SER A 74 20.54 -0.72 9.97
CA SER A 74 19.40 -1.63 9.87
C SER A 74 19.69 -2.74 8.88
N ALA A 75 19.33 -3.98 9.24
CA ALA A 75 19.33 -5.11 8.32
C ALA A 75 18.22 -5.02 7.26
N LEU A 76 17.25 -4.10 7.44
CA LEU A 76 16.14 -3.91 6.51
C LEU A 76 16.48 -2.83 5.48
N PRO A 77 16.09 -3.02 4.20
CA PRO A 77 16.21 -1.97 3.20
C PRO A 77 15.54 -0.67 3.67
N ILE A 78 16.20 0.47 3.44
CA ILE A 78 15.74 1.80 3.90
C ILE A 78 14.28 2.08 3.54
N ASN A 79 13.83 1.63 2.37
CA ASN A 79 12.46 1.82 1.89
C ASN A 79 11.44 1.07 2.76
N VAL A 80 11.79 -0.11 3.24
CA VAL A 80 10.95 -0.95 4.11
C VAL A 80 10.92 -0.38 5.53
N ALA A 81 12.08 0.01 6.06
CA ALA A 81 12.18 0.64 7.38
C ALA A 81 11.46 2.00 7.44
N ALA A 82 11.46 2.75 6.34
CA ALA A 82 10.78 4.04 6.24
C ALA A 82 9.25 3.89 6.10
N ASP A 83 8.78 2.84 5.44
CA ASP A 83 7.34 2.59 5.26
C ASP A 83 6.68 1.87 6.45
N ARG A 84 7.48 1.25 7.35
CA ARG A 84 7.01 0.76 8.66
C ARG A 84 6.67 1.93 9.57
N THR A 85 5.41 2.34 9.54
CA THR A 85 4.87 3.40 10.39
C THR A 85 3.75 2.85 11.27
N PRO A 86 3.52 3.38 12.48
CA PRO A 86 2.42 2.91 13.33
C PRO A 86 1.06 2.94 12.63
N ALA A 87 0.81 3.96 11.81
CA ALA A 87 -0.40 4.08 11.02
C ALA A 87 -0.53 2.99 9.93
N ALA A 88 0.59 2.60 9.31
CA ALA A 88 0.60 1.51 8.33
C ALA A 88 0.32 0.15 9.00
N VAL A 89 1.03 -0.15 10.10
CA VAL A 89 0.85 -1.39 10.86
C VAL A 89 -0.58 -1.49 11.37
N GLN A 90 -1.09 -0.42 12.00
CA GLN A 90 -2.46 -0.40 12.52
C GLN A 90 -3.50 -0.58 11.41
N ALA A 91 -3.30 0.00 10.23
CA ALA A 91 -4.22 -0.18 9.11
C ALA A 91 -4.26 -1.64 8.61
N VAL A 92 -3.09 -2.30 8.57
CA VAL A 92 -2.99 -3.73 8.22
C VAL A 92 -3.62 -4.60 9.29
N GLU A 93 -3.28 -4.40 10.56
CA GLU A 93 -3.86 -5.15 11.69
C GLU A 93 -5.38 -5.01 11.74
N GLN A 94 -5.91 -3.80 11.58
CA GLN A 94 -7.36 -3.57 11.57
C GLN A 94 -8.05 -4.25 10.39
N ALA A 95 -7.45 -4.22 9.19
CA ALA A 95 -8.01 -4.89 8.03
C ALA A 95 -8.06 -6.41 8.24
N LEU A 96 -6.94 -7.00 8.68
CA LEU A 96 -6.83 -8.44 8.93
C LEU A 96 -7.67 -8.91 10.11
N ALA A 97 -7.94 -8.05 11.10
CA ALA A 97 -8.81 -8.38 12.23
C ALA A 97 -10.30 -8.28 11.87
N ALA A 98 -10.66 -7.40 10.94
CA ALA A 98 -12.05 -7.19 10.55
C ALA A 98 -12.61 -8.35 9.69
N GLU A 99 -11.76 -8.98 8.88
CA GLU A 99 -12.17 -9.89 7.82
C GLU A 99 -11.15 -11.03 7.66
N ARG A 100 -11.59 -12.22 7.25
CA ARG A 100 -10.68 -13.32 6.92
C ARG A 100 -10.30 -13.21 5.44
N PHE A 101 -8.99 -13.21 5.17
CA PHE A 101 -8.44 -13.24 3.82
C PHE A 101 -7.85 -14.62 3.53
N ASP A 102 -8.14 -15.16 2.35
CA ASP A 102 -7.53 -16.41 1.89
C ASP A 102 -6.06 -16.19 1.48
N VAL A 103 -5.76 -15.02 0.94
CA VAL A 103 -4.42 -14.64 0.47
C VAL A 103 -4.15 -13.17 0.80
N VAL A 104 -2.97 -12.89 1.34
CA VAL A 104 -2.47 -11.53 1.57
C VAL A 104 -1.18 -11.36 0.77
N VAL A 105 -1.15 -10.33 -0.08
CA VAL A 105 0.02 -10.04 -0.93
C VAL A 105 0.62 -8.70 -0.51
N PHE A 106 1.90 -8.71 -0.19
CA PHE A 106 2.67 -7.51 0.10
C PHE A 106 3.61 -7.22 -1.08
N ASP A 107 3.76 -5.93 -1.41
CA ASP A 107 4.79 -5.50 -2.35
C ASP A 107 6.16 -5.53 -1.66
N PHE A 108 7.13 -6.22 -2.26
CA PHE A 108 8.50 -6.36 -1.73
C PHE A 108 8.56 -7.01 -0.32
N VAL A 109 9.55 -6.64 0.52
CA VAL A 109 9.76 -7.23 1.86
C VAL A 109 8.80 -6.70 2.93
N HIS A 110 7.70 -6.03 2.55
CA HIS A 110 6.77 -5.42 3.52
C HIS A 110 6.06 -6.43 4.41
N ALA A 111 5.92 -7.69 3.97
CA ALA A 111 5.41 -8.78 4.81
C ALA A 111 6.26 -9.03 6.07
N ALA A 112 7.53 -8.61 6.08
CA ALA A 112 8.39 -8.76 7.25
C ALA A 112 8.23 -7.65 8.30
N VAL A 113 7.46 -6.59 7.99
CA VAL A 113 7.39 -5.38 8.82
C VAL A 113 6.00 -4.81 9.08
N LEU A 114 5.01 -5.19 8.25
CA LEU A 114 3.60 -4.81 8.35
C LEU A 114 2.77 -6.06 8.62
#